data_AF-A0A8T7GQH7-F1
#
_entry.id   AF-A0A8T7GQH7-F1
#
_cell.length_a   1.000
_cell.length_b   1.000
_cell.length_c   1.000
_cell.angle_alpha   90.00
_cell.angle_beta   90.00
_cell.angle_gamma   90.00
#
_symmetry.space_group_name_H-M   'P 1'
#
loop_
_entity.id
_entity.type
_entity.pdbx_description
1 polymer ?
#
loop_
_entity_poly.entity_id
_entity_poly.type
_entity_poly.pdbx_seq_one_letter_code
_entity_poly.pdbx_strand_id
1 'polypeptide(L)'
;MLSPEVLPPTTDEIKNLDIMDIASMNNLSYLFKESLSKYVKIDPFTFSDPFTFSDPLYQNKPEDLKYFLIADKEDVKRIISIVIIEVKHLDEVPLDKIANDFLKLEVSRQTAKELKSELMPKETRNFYSFRTNGNVIGYAMFAFQICGQH
;
A
#
# COMPACT_ATOMS: atom_id res chain seq x y z
N MET A 1 25.95 -0.02 -14.15
CA MET A 1 26.01 -0.56 -12.78
C MET A 1 24.61 -1.07 -12.47
N LEU A 2 24.45 -2.37 -12.24
CA LEU A 2 23.17 -2.94 -11.80
C LEU A 2 22.97 -2.48 -10.35
N SER A 3 21.99 -1.61 -10.12
CA SER A 3 21.51 -1.29 -8.78
C SER A 3 21.05 -2.60 -8.14
N PRO A 4 21.43 -2.90 -6.88
CA PRO A 4 20.99 -4.12 -6.21
C PRO A 4 19.46 -4.16 -6.21
N GLU A 5 18.91 -5.33 -6.53
CA GLU A 5 17.47 -5.57 -6.50
C GLU A 5 17.02 -5.45 -5.05
N VAL A 6 16.23 -4.42 -4.74
CA VAL A 6 15.74 -4.20 -3.38
C VAL A 6 14.60 -5.16 -3.13
N LEU A 7 14.83 -6.10 -2.21
CA LEU A 7 13.84 -7.10 -1.85
C LEU A 7 12.77 -6.50 -0.91
N PRO A 8 11.50 -6.92 -1.04
CA PRO A 8 10.47 -6.63 -0.04
C PRO A 8 10.89 -7.14 1.34
N PRO A 9 10.44 -6.47 2.43
CA PRO A 9 10.74 -6.93 3.77
C PRO A 9 10.02 -8.24 4.04
N THR A 10 10.59 -9.05 4.93
CA THR A 10 10.00 -10.27 5.46
C THR A 10 9.03 -9.96 6.60
N THR A 11 8.10 -10.87 6.88
CA THR A 11 7.18 -10.72 8.02
C THR A 11 7.91 -10.63 9.37
N ASP A 12 9.07 -11.29 9.50
CA ASP A 12 9.84 -11.24 10.74
C ASP A 12 10.53 -9.88 10.94
N GLU A 13 10.91 -9.18 9.87
CA GLU A 13 11.37 -7.79 9.96
C GLU A 13 10.24 -6.85 10.38
N ILE A 14 9.01 -7.08 9.89
CA ILE A 14 7.83 -6.31 10.30
C ILE A 14 7.50 -6.51 11.79
N LYS A 15 7.63 -7.74 12.32
CA LYS A 15 7.44 -8.02 13.75
C LYS A 15 8.40 -7.26 14.66
N ASN A 16 9.57 -6.91 14.14
CA ASN A 16 10.63 -6.23 14.88
C ASN A 16 10.62 -4.70 14.68
N LEU A 17 9.54 -4.14 14.12
CA LEU A 17 9.35 -2.69 14.06
C LEU A 17 9.27 -2.11 15.47
N ASP A 18 10.03 -1.06 15.75
CA ASP A 18 9.95 -0.35 17.02
C ASP A 18 9.01 0.88 16.95
N ILE A 19 8.84 1.56 18.07
CA ILE A 19 7.96 2.73 18.15
C ILE A 19 8.42 3.90 17.27
N MET A 20 9.72 4.04 17.02
CA MET A 20 10.27 5.08 16.15
C MET A 20 10.02 4.74 14.68
N ASP A 21 10.08 3.47 14.32
CA ASP A 21 9.68 3.00 13.01
C ASP A 21 8.19 3.29 12.76
N ILE A 22 7.32 2.96 13.71
CA ILE A 22 5.87 3.24 13.60
C ILE A 22 5.59 4.74 13.51
N ALA A 23 6.27 5.56 14.31
CA ALA A 23 6.13 7.02 14.24
C ALA A 23 6.55 7.58 12.87
N SER A 24 7.65 7.05 12.32
CA SER A 24 8.15 7.43 11.00
C SER A 24 7.17 7.01 9.90
N MET A 25 6.71 5.75 9.93
CA MET A 25 5.71 5.22 9.00
C MET A 25 4.42 6.05 9.03
N ASN A 26 3.94 6.43 10.21
CA ASN A 26 2.74 7.25 10.38
C ASN A 26 2.90 8.61 9.67
N ASN A 27 3.97 9.34 9.98
CA ASN A 27 4.25 10.65 9.38
C ASN A 27 4.41 10.56 7.85
N LEU A 28 5.25 9.64 7.37
CA LEU A 28 5.47 9.43 5.95
C LEU A 28 4.18 8.99 5.22
N SER A 29 3.31 8.25 5.91
CA SER A 29 2.04 7.80 5.35
C SER A 29 1.05 8.93 5.13
N TYR A 30 1.07 9.97 5.98
CA TYR A 30 0.31 11.19 5.72
C TYR A 30 0.85 11.92 4.48
N LEU A 31 2.17 12.10 4.37
CA LEU A 31 2.79 12.76 3.23
C LEU A 31 2.53 12.03 1.90
N PHE A 32 2.60 10.70 1.93
CA PHE A 32 2.25 9.87 0.77
C PHE A 32 0.78 10.03 0.38
N LYS A 33 -0.15 9.98 1.35
CA LYS A 33 -1.58 10.18 1.09
C LYS A 33 -1.88 11.55 0.48
N GLU A 34 -1.27 12.61 1.01
CA GLU A 34 -1.42 13.97 0.45
C GLU A 34 -0.90 14.04 -0.99
N SER A 35 0.23 13.41 -1.27
CA SER A 35 0.82 13.39 -2.61
C SER A 35 -0.01 12.57 -3.59
N LEU A 36 -0.51 11.40 -3.18
CA LEU A 36 -1.43 10.57 -3.97
C LEU A 36 -2.74 11.31 -4.28
N SER A 37 -3.29 12.05 -3.31
CA SER A 37 -4.54 12.81 -3.46
C SER A 37 -4.47 13.94 -4.50
N LYS A 38 -3.27 14.32 -4.97
CA LYS A 38 -3.10 15.28 -6.07
C LYS A 38 -3.42 14.68 -7.44
N TYR A 39 -3.41 13.35 -7.55
CA TYR A 39 -3.59 12.62 -8.80
C TYR A 39 -4.91 11.84 -8.84
N VAL A 40 -5.36 11.35 -7.70
CA VAL A 40 -6.59 10.56 -7.57
C VAL A 40 -7.49 11.10 -6.47
N LYS A 41 -8.80 10.86 -6.58
CA LYS A 41 -9.73 11.12 -5.49
C LYS A 41 -9.77 9.92 -4.56
N ILE A 42 -9.24 10.06 -3.34
CA ILE A 42 -9.35 9.04 -2.29
C ILE A 42 -10.73 9.17 -1.62
N ASP A 43 -11.48 8.07 -1.56
CA ASP A 43 -12.78 8.06 -0.89
C ASP A 43 -12.61 8.23 0.63
N PRO A 44 -13.57 8.86 1.33
CA PRO A 44 -13.42 9.16 2.76
C PRO A 44 -13.65 7.94 3.67
N PHE A 45 -14.24 6.87 3.14
CA PHE A 45 -14.57 5.64 3.89
C PHE A 45 -13.67 4.49 3.46
N THR A 46 -13.37 3.61 4.41
CA THR A 46 -12.60 2.41 4.17
C THR A 46 -13.50 1.22 3.83
N PHE A 47 -12.92 0.25 3.10
CA PHE A 47 -13.54 -1.00 2.68
C PHE A 47 -12.85 -2.20 3.32
N SER A 48 -13.52 -3.35 3.22
CA SER A 48 -12.96 -4.66 3.58
C SER A 48 -11.66 -4.93 2.83
N ASP A 49 -10.86 -5.85 3.37
CA ASP A 49 -9.60 -6.24 2.77
C ASP A 49 -9.81 -6.68 1.31
N PRO A 50 -9.22 -5.96 0.34
CA PRO A 50 -9.27 -6.29 -1.09
C PRO A 50 -8.28 -7.41 -1.36
N PHE A 51 -8.33 -8.49 -0.58
CA PHE A 51 -7.59 -9.74 -0.80
C PHE A 51 -8.54 -10.93 -0.85
N THR A 52 -9.85 -10.71 -0.71
CA THR A 52 -10.90 -11.74 -0.77
C THR A 52 -11.70 -11.56 -2.06
N PHE A 53 -12.20 -12.67 -2.63
CA PHE A 53 -12.90 -12.70 -3.92
C PHE A 53 -14.28 -12.00 -3.92
N SER A 54 -14.69 -11.40 -2.80
CA SER A 54 -16.03 -10.82 -2.61
C SER A 54 -16.13 -9.31 -2.88
N ASP A 55 -15.05 -8.67 -3.27
CA ASP A 55 -15.01 -7.22 -3.51
C ASP A 55 -15.54 -6.88 -4.93
N PRO A 56 -16.34 -5.80 -5.11
CA PRO A 56 -16.89 -5.41 -6.42
C PRO A 56 -15.84 -5.16 -7.51
N LEU A 57 -14.62 -4.73 -7.16
CA LEU A 57 -13.50 -4.61 -8.10
C LEU A 57 -12.88 -5.96 -8.47
N TYR A 58 -13.10 -7.00 -7.65
CA TYR A 58 -12.67 -8.38 -7.90
C TYR A 58 -13.63 -9.18 -8.77
N GLN A 59 -14.59 -8.52 -9.42
CA GLN A 59 -15.11 -9.05 -10.69
C GLN A 59 -14.02 -9.11 -11.77
N ASN A 60 -12.96 -8.30 -11.62
CA ASN A 60 -11.72 -8.45 -12.39
C ASN A 60 -10.88 -9.57 -11.78
N LYS A 61 -10.19 -10.32 -12.65
CA LYS A 61 -9.45 -11.49 -12.20
C LYS A 61 -8.16 -11.03 -11.49
N PRO A 62 -7.61 -11.79 -10.52
CA PRO A 62 -6.40 -11.38 -9.80
C PRO A 62 -5.21 -11.00 -10.69
N GLU A 63 -5.13 -11.52 -11.92
CA GLU A 63 -4.14 -11.13 -12.93
C GLU A 63 -4.27 -9.69 -13.45
N ASP A 64 -5.43 -9.06 -13.28
CA ASP A 64 -5.70 -7.67 -13.69
C ASP A 64 -5.28 -6.65 -12.63
N LEU A 65 -4.66 -7.10 -11.53
CA LEU A 65 -4.26 -6.25 -10.41
C LEU A 65 -2.75 -6.28 -10.19
N LYS A 66 -2.20 -5.11 -9.87
CA LYS A 66 -0.83 -4.96 -9.39
C LYS A 66 -0.84 -4.54 -7.93
N TYR A 67 0.09 -5.11 -7.17
CA TYR A 67 0.28 -4.86 -5.75
C TYR A 67 1.63 -4.19 -5.55
N PHE A 68 1.61 -3.03 -4.90
CA PHE A 68 2.80 -2.26 -4.60
C PHE A 68 2.93 -2.02 -3.11
N LEU A 69 4.13 -2.20 -2.60
CA LEU A 69 4.54 -1.64 -1.31
C LEU A 69 5.18 -0.28 -1.57
N ILE A 70 4.75 0.71 -0.81
CA ILE A 70 5.41 2.00 -0.71
C ILE A 70 6.11 1.98 0.64
N ALA A 71 7.44 2.02 0.64
CA ALA A 71 8.27 1.95 1.84
C ALA A 71 9.15 3.19 1.98
N ASP A 72 9.68 3.39 3.18
CA ASP A 72 10.72 4.39 3.43
C ASP A 72 11.98 4.04 2.61
N LYS A 73 12.63 5.05 2.03
CA LYS A 73 13.89 4.87 1.30
C LYS A 73 15.06 4.57 2.22
N GLU A 74 14.99 5.09 3.44
CA GLU A 74 16.03 4.88 4.45
C GLU A 74 15.92 3.50 5.09
N ASP A 75 14.72 2.89 5.07
CA ASP A 75 14.48 1.59 5.67
C ASP A 75 13.27 0.85 5.06
N VAL A 76 13.54 -0.18 4.28
CA VAL A 76 12.51 -0.93 3.54
C VAL A 76 11.50 -1.65 4.44
N LYS A 77 11.83 -1.92 5.71
CA LYS A 77 10.88 -2.52 6.67
C LYS A 77 9.73 -1.57 7.03
N ARG A 78 9.95 -0.26 6.89
CA ARG A 78 8.95 0.78 7.16
C ARG A 78 8.00 0.90 5.99
N ILE A 79 7.04 -0.02 5.91
CA ILE A 79 5.98 0.03 4.90
C ILE A 79 5.04 1.18 5.24
N ILE A 80 4.98 2.17 4.35
CA ILE A 80 4.19 3.39 4.48
C ILE A 80 2.77 3.15 3.94
N SER A 81 2.65 2.41 2.85
CA SER A 81 1.37 2.11 2.22
C SER A 81 1.42 0.81 1.43
N ILE A 82 0.28 0.13 1.36
CA ILE A 82 0.03 -0.95 0.41
C ILE A 82 -0.97 -0.42 -0.60
N VAL A 83 -0.57 -0.40 -1.87
CA VAL A 83 -1.35 0.13 -2.98
C VAL A 83 -1.68 -0.98 -3.96
N ILE A 84 -2.95 -1.05 -4.37
CA ILE A 84 -3.46 -2.02 -5.33
C ILE A 84 -4.08 -1.24 -6.47
N ILE A 85 -3.66 -1.50 -7.70
CA ILE A 85 -4.13 -0.79 -8.90
C ILE A 85 -4.54 -1.80 -9.96
N GLU A 86 -5.63 -1.53 -10.65
CA GLU A 86 -5.97 -2.27 -11.88
C GLU A 86 -4.94 -1.99 -12.98
N VAL A 87 -4.43 -3.04 -13.62
CA VAL A 87 -3.37 -2.99 -14.65
C VAL A 87 -3.68 -1.93 -15.72
N LYS A 88 -4.94 -1.84 -16.17
CA LYS A 88 -5.38 -0.89 -17.20
C LYS A 88 -5.28 0.59 -16.78
N HIS A 89 -5.14 0.86 -15.48
CA HIS A 89 -5.09 2.20 -14.88
C HIS A 89 -3.71 2.55 -14.30
N LEU A 90 -2.68 1.73 -14.51
CA LEU A 90 -1.34 1.98 -13.99
C LEU A 90 -0.77 3.33 -14.44
N ASP A 91 -1.02 3.73 -15.69
CA ASP A 91 -0.51 4.99 -16.23
C ASP A 91 -1.25 6.22 -15.69
N GLU A 92 -2.43 6.05 -15.09
CA GLU A 92 -3.21 7.14 -14.49
C GLU A 92 -2.71 7.53 -13.11
N VAL A 93 -1.99 6.62 -12.43
CA VAL A 93 -1.44 6.84 -11.09
C VAL A 93 0.08 6.87 -11.20
N PRO A 94 0.71 8.06 -11.28
CA PRO A 94 2.15 8.16 -11.47
C PRO A 94 2.88 7.86 -10.16
N LEU A 95 2.79 6.62 -9.67
CA LEU A 95 3.41 6.17 -8.44
C LEU A 95 4.92 6.43 -8.45
N ASP A 96 5.59 6.34 -9.59
CA ASP A 96 7.02 6.66 -9.69
C ASP A 96 7.34 8.14 -9.46
N LYS A 97 6.42 9.04 -9.83
CA LYS A 97 6.58 10.49 -9.54
C LYS A 97 6.27 10.80 -8.09
N ILE A 98 5.27 10.12 -7.52
CA ILE A 98 4.90 10.25 -6.10
C ILE A 98 5.98 9.62 -5.22
N ALA A 99 6.59 8.52 -5.66
CA ALA A 99 7.64 7.77 -4.99
C ALA A 99 9.04 8.36 -5.20
N ASN A 100 9.21 9.56 -5.76
CA ASN A 100 10.54 10.19 -5.74
C ASN A 100 11.08 10.39 -4.31
N ASP A 101 10.21 10.36 -3.30
CA ASP A 101 10.58 10.37 -1.87
C ASP A 101 10.41 9.01 -1.18
N PHE A 102 9.94 7.98 -1.89
CA PHE A 102 9.63 6.65 -1.34
C PHE A 102 10.24 5.51 -2.16
N LEU A 103 10.31 4.32 -1.58
CA LEU A 103 10.68 3.13 -2.31
C LEU A 103 9.40 2.42 -2.79
N LYS A 104 9.24 2.24 -4.10
CA LYS A 104 8.14 1.49 -4.70
C LYS A 104 8.61 0.07 -5.01
N LEU A 105 7.96 -0.94 -4.42
CA LEU A 105 8.25 -2.35 -4.68
C LEU A 105 6.99 -3.04 -5.23
N GLU A 106 7.09 -3.61 -6.42
CA GLU A 106 6.04 -4.50 -6.92
C GLU A 106 6.16 -5.86 -6.22
N VAL A 107 5.05 -6.39 -5.70
CA VAL A 107 5.02 -7.65 -4.97
C VAL A 107 3.88 -8.54 -5.44
N SER A 108 3.95 -9.82 -5.09
CA SER A 108 2.82 -10.72 -5.32
C SER A 108 1.63 -10.36 -4.40
N ARG A 109 0.42 -10.74 -4.82
CA ARG A 109 -0.78 -10.66 -3.97
C ARG A 109 -0.59 -11.34 -2.62
N GLN A 110 0.06 -12.50 -2.60
CA GLN A 110 0.28 -13.29 -1.39
C GLN A 110 1.23 -12.56 -0.44
N THR A 111 2.34 -12.02 -0.96
CA THR A 111 3.29 -11.21 -0.19
C THR A 111 2.62 -9.97 0.40
N ALA A 112 1.85 -9.21 -0.40
CA ALA A 112 1.12 -8.04 0.09
C ALA A 112 0.13 -8.41 1.21
N LYS A 113 -0.57 -9.54 1.06
CA LYS A 113 -1.51 -10.04 2.06
C LYS A 113 -0.81 -10.42 3.37
N GLU A 114 0.30 -11.16 3.30
CA GLU A 114 1.08 -11.57 4.48
C GLU A 114 1.63 -10.37 5.24
N LEU A 115 2.22 -9.40 4.53
CA LEU A 115 2.73 -8.18 5.14
C LEU A 115 1.60 -7.33 5.73
N LYS A 116 0.45 -7.23 5.03
CA LYS A 116 -0.73 -6.57 5.59
C LYS A 116 -1.19 -7.23 6.88
N SER A 117 -1.23 -8.56 6.92
CA SER A 117 -1.64 -9.32 8.10
C SER A 117 -0.67 -9.12 9.26
N GLU A 118 0.62 -8.95 9.01
CA GLU A 118 1.57 -8.65 10.09
C GLU A 118 1.44 -7.20 10.59
N LEU A 119 1.33 -6.23 9.67
CA LEU A 119 1.13 -4.82 10.02
C LEU A 119 -0.20 -4.57 10.74
N MET A 120 -1.24 -5.30 10.36
CA MET A 120 -2.60 -5.20 10.88
C MET A 120 -3.28 -6.57 10.98
N PRO A 121 -3.05 -7.28 12.10
CA PRO A 121 -3.44 -8.68 12.29
C PRO A 121 -4.94 -8.90 12.44
N LYS A 122 -5.72 -7.83 12.68
CA LYS A 122 -7.18 -7.88 12.69
C LYS A 122 -7.74 -7.49 11.32
N GLU A 123 -8.88 -8.07 10.96
CA GLU A 123 -9.65 -7.55 9.83
C GLU A 123 -10.13 -6.14 10.19
N THR A 124 -9.48 -5.14 9.59
CA THR A 124 -9.51 -3.76 10.07
C THR A 124 -10.30 -2.84 9.15
N ARG A 125 -10.84 -3.37 8.03
CA ARG A 125 -11.51 -2.59 6.97
C ARG A 125 -10.78 -1.28 6.75
N ASN A 126 -9.56 -1.35 6.27
CA ASN A 126 -8.58 -0.28 6.33
C ASN A 126 -8.10 0.22 4.96
N PHE A 127 -8.63 -0.34 3.87
CA PHE A 127 -8.30 0.12 2.52
C PHE A 127 -9.25 1.24 2.10
N TYR A 128 -8.70 2.35 1.64
CA TYR A 128 -9.47 3.39 0.96
C TYR A 128 -9.51 3.10 -0.54
N SER A 129 -10.69 3.10 -1.14
CA SER A 129 -10.79 3.17 -2.60
C SER A 129 -10.29 4.53 -3.10
N PHE A 130 -9.69 4.54 -4.27
CA PHE A 130 -9.40 5.78 -4.97
C PHE A 130 -9.84 5.72 -6.44
N ARG A 131 -10.12 6.91 -6.97
CA ARG A 131 -10.84 7.09 -8.23
C ARG A 131 -10.17 8.08 -9.16
N THR A 132 -10.32 7.80 -10.44
CA THR A 132 -10.08 8.75 -11.54
C THR A 132 -11.32 8.80 -12.41
N ASN A 133 -11.75 10.00 -12.80
CA ASN A 133 -12.94 10.21 -13.64
C ASN A 133 -14.21 9.50 -13.13
N GLY A 134 -14.36 9.36 -11.80
CA GLY A 134 -15.51 8.72 -11.15
C GLY A 134 -15.43 7.19 -10.99
N ASN A 135 -14.52 6.53 -11.70
CA ASN A 135 -14.31 5.08 -11.62
C ASN A 135 -13.36 4.75 -10.48
N VAL A 136 -13.64 3.68 -9.72
CA VAL A 136 -12.65 3.13 -8.79
C VAL A 136 -11.59 2.44 -9.62
N ILE A 137 -10.33 2.79 -9.39
CA ILE A 137 -9.19 2.27 -10.15
C ILE A 137 -8.18 1.52 -9.27
N GLY A 138 -8.39 1.56 -7.95
CA GLY A 138 -7.52 0.91 -6.99
C GLY A 138 -7.88 1.19 -5.53
N TYR A 139 -7.06 0.62 -4.66
CA TYR A 139 -7.17 0.72 -3.20
C TYR A 139 -5.83 1.05 -2.57
N ALA A 140 -5.84 1.83 -1.50
CA ALA A 140 -4.65 2.14 -0.71
C ALA A 140 -4.93 1.96 0.79
N MET A 141 -4.05 1.25 1.45
CA MET A 141 -3.96 1.17 2.91
C MET A 141 -2.78 2.02 3.37
N PHE A 142 -2.93 2.69 4.51
CA PHE A 142 -1.94 3.64 5.02
C PHE A 142 -1.46 3.25 6.42
N ALA A 143 -0.17 3.39 6.68
CA ALA A 143 0.43 3.00 7.96
C ALA A 143 -0.03 3.86 9.15
N PHE A 144 -0.54 5.08 8.92
CA PHE A 144 -1.12 5.88 10.01
C PHE A 144 -2.35 5.21 10.66
N GLN A 145 -2.94 4.21 10.01
CA GLN A 145 -4.07 3.45 10.53
C GLN A 145 -3.65 2.33 11.51
N ILE A 146 -2.34 2.11 11.73
CA ILE A 146 -1.83 1.09 12.66
C ILE A 146 -2.17 1.50 14.09
N CYS A 147 -3.16 0.82 14.68
CA CYS A 147 -3.62 1.02 16.04
C CYS A 147 -3.06 -0.06 16.97
N GLY A 148 -1.82 0.15 17.44
CA GLY A 148 -1.12 -0.73 18.37
C GLY A 148 -0.37 -1.89 17.70
N GLN A 149 0.84 -2.17 18.20
CA GLN A 149 1.56 -3.42 17.92
C GLN A 149 1.12 -4.49 18.92
N HIS A 150 1.35 -5.76 18.58
CA HIS A 150 1.12 -6.88 19.48
C HIS A 150 1.91 -6.78 20.79
#